data_AF-A0A7C8EE47-F1
#
_entry.id   AF-A0A7C8EE47-F1
#
_cell.length_a   1.000
_cell.length_b   1.000
_cell.length_c   1.000
_cell.angle_alpha   90.00
_cell.angle_beta   90.00
_cell.angle_gamma   90.00
#
_symmetry.space_group_name_H-M   'P 1'
#
loop_
_entity.id
_entity.type
_entity.pdbx_description
1 polymer ?
#
loop_
_entity_poly.entity_id
_entity_poly.type
_entity_poly.pdbx_seq_one_letter_code
_entity_poly.pdbx_strand_id
1 'polypeptide(L)'
;MIQRFLKRLLNDRLRDFEIAHHAEFPAQPPIFGKLSSPLPEAIEDALLKFGISALYSHQALALEHIRSGRHTVVSTPTSSGKSLIYNLAVAEALL
;
A
#
# COMPACT_ATOMS: atom_id res chain seq x y z
N MET A 1 0.44 24.12 7.75
CA MET A 1 -0.65 24.26 8.74
C MET A 1 -0.53 23.18 9.82
N ILE A 2 -0.52 21.89 9.43
CA ILE A 2 -0.35 20.74 10.34
C ILE A 2 0.91 20.80 11.21
N GLN A 3 2.09 21.09 10.65
CA GLN A 3 3.33 21.15 11.43
C GLN A 3 3.32 22.20 12.55
N ARG A 4 2.69 23.36 12.31
CA ARG A 4 2.50 24.40 13.34
C ARG A 4 1.54 23.94 14.44
N PHE A 5 0.48 23.22 14.07
CA PHE A 5 -0.47 22.65 15.01
C PHE A 5 0.20 21.58 15.90
N LEU A 6 0.95 20.64 15.32
CA LEU A 6 1.69 19.63 16.07
C LEU A 6 2.69 20.26 17.04
N LYS A 7 3.46 21.25 16.59
CA LYS A 7 4.41 21.95 17.45
C LYS A 7 3.72 22.62 18.64
N ARG A 8 2.55 23.22 18.43
CA ARG A 8 1.77 23.84 19.50
C ARG A 8 1.24 22.78 20.49
N LEU A 9 0.69 21.69 19.95
CA LEU A 9 0.15 20.59 20.73
C LEU A 9 1.20 19.96 21.64
N LEU A 10 2.43 19.79 21.14
CA LEU A 10 3.53 19.14 21.87
C LEU A 10 4.23 20.04 22.90
N ASN A 11 4.18 21.37 22.76
CA ASN A 11 4.94 22.30 23.60
C ASN A 11 4.07 23.14 24.54
N ASP A 12 2.79 23.36 24.22
CA ASP A 12 1.90 24.16 25.07
C ASP A 12 1.33 23.30 26.19
N ARG A 13 1.27 23.85 27.41
CA ARG A 13 0.59 23.20 28.53
C ARG A 13 -0.92 23.30 28.33
N LEU A 14 -1.55 22.21 27.92
CA LEU A 14 -2.99 22.14 27.74
C LEU A 14 -3.64 22.01 29.13
N ARG A 15 -4.72 22.76 29.37
CA ARG A 15 -5.30 22.89 30.73
C ARG A 15 -5.85 21.59 31.30
N ASP A 16 -6.36 20.71 30.44
CA ASP A 16 -7.19 19.58 30.84
C ASP A 16 -6.54 18.21 30.57
N PHE A 17 -5.39 18.16 29.90
CA PHE A 17 -4.68 16.91 29.60
C PHE A 17 -3.20 17.16 29.25
N GLU A 18 -2.35 16.17 29.52
CA GLU A 18 -0.94 16.17 29.15
C GLU A 18 -0.64 15.04 28.17
N ILE A 19 0.29 15.27 27.23
CA ILE A 19 0.71 14.26 26.25
C ILE A 19 1.69 13.31 26.92
N ALA A 20 1.23 12.11 27.23
CA ALA A 20 2.08 11.08 27.86
C ALA A 20 3.13 10.50 26.90
N HIS A 21 2.84 10.46 25.60
CA HIS A 21 3.75 9.91 24.60
C HIS A 21 3.53 10.53 23.21
N HIS A 22 4.64 10.75 22.51
CA HIS A 22 4.65 11.13 21.10
C HIS A 22 5.77 10.35 20.39
N ALA A 23 5.43 9.74 19.26
CA ALA A 23 6.37 9.07 18.38
C ALA A 23 6.15 9.52 16.94
N GLU A 24 7.25 9.84 16.27
CA GLU A 24 7.27 10.12 14.84
C GLU A 24 7.87 8.91 14.12
N PHE A 25 7.16 8.42 13.11
CA PHE A 25 7.66 7.35 12.25
C PHE A 25 8.21 7.97 10.97
N PRO A 26 9.44 7.62 10.56
CA PRO A 26 10.01 8.16 9.34
C PRO A 26 9.19 7.73 8.12
N ALA A 27 9.14 8.60 7.11
CA ALA A 27 8.59 8.23 5.81
C ALA A 27 9.38 7.04 5.23
N GLN A 28 8.66 6.05 4.72
CA GLN A 28 9.26 4.89 4.09
C GLN A 28 9.16 5.03 2.56
N PRO A 29 10.28 4.88 1.83
CA PRO A 29 10.23 4.86 0.38
C PRO A 29 9.44 3.65 -0.12
N PRO A 30 8.78 3.74 -1.28
CA PRO A 30 8.08 2.62 -1.87
C PRO A 30 9.07 1.50 -2.24
N ILE A 31 8.70 0.25 -1.91
CA ILE A 31 9.42 -0.94 -2.36
C ILE A 31 8.59 -1.62 -3.43
N PHE A 32 9.07 -1.61 -4.67
CA PHE A 32 8.40 -2.24 -5.81
C PHE A 32 8.83 -3.69 -5.99
N GLY A 33 7.93 -4.49 -6.53
CA GLY A 33 8.16 -5.89 -6.89
C GLY A 33 8.03 -6.10 -8.40
N LYS A 34 8.58 -7.22 -8.88
CA LYS A 34 8.41 -7.68 -10.26
C LYS A 34 7.73 -9.04 -10.24
N LEU A 35 6.82 -9.25 -11.18
CA LEU A 35 6.22 -10.56 -11.42
C LEU A 35 7.20 -11.43 -12.22
N SER A 36 7.11 -12.74 -12.02
CA SER A 36 7.87 -13.76 -12.73
C SER A 36 7.41 -13.90 -14.18
N SER A 37 6.11 -13.73 -14.42
CA SER A 37 5.50 -13.57 -15.74
C SER A 37 4.75 -12.24 -15.82
N PRO A 38 4.76 -11.57 -16.98
CA PRO A 38 4.05 -10.30 -17.17
C PRO A 38 2.54 -10.49 -16.95
N LEU A 39 1.83 -9.38 -16.74
CA LEU A 39 0.38 -9.40 -16.76
C LEU A 39 -0.09 -9.44 -18.23
N PRO A 40 -1.33 -9.90 -18.51
CA PRO A 40 -1.95 -9.69 -19.82
C PRO A 40 -1.89 -8.20 -20.22
N GLU A 41 -1.58 -7.91 -21.48
CA GLU A 41 -1.38 -6.54 -22.01
C GLU A 41 -2.54 -5.61 -21.67
N ALA A 42 -3.78 -6.10 -21.78
CA ALA A 42 -4.98 -5.33 -21.43
C ALA A 42 -5.01 -4.87 -19.96
N ILE A 43 -4.45 -5.67 -19.04
CA ILE A 43 -4.33 -5.30 -17.63
C ILE A 43 -3.20 -4.29 -17.43
N GLU A 44 -2.04 -4.49 -18.08
CA GLU A 44 -0.92 -3.54 -18.01
C GLU A 44 -1.34 -2.14 -18.51
N ASP A 45 -2.04 -2.07 -19.64
CA ASP A 45 -2.59 -0.83 -20.17
C ASP A 45 -3.59 -0.16 -19.23
N ALA A 46 -4.46 -0.95 -18.58
CA ALA A 46 -5.42 -0.43 -17.62
C ALA A 46 -4.70 0.15 -16.39
N LEU A 47 -3.69 -0.54 -15.86
CA LEU A 47 -2.87 -0.05 -14.74
C LEU A 47 -2.21 1.29 -15.08
N LEU A 48 -1.62 1.42 -16.28
CA LEU A 48 -1.02 2.68 -16.73
C LEU A 48 -2.04 3.81 -16.80
N LYS A 49 -3.25 3.55 -17.28
CA LYS A 49 -4.36 4.54 -17.30
C LYS A 49 -4.78 4.98 -15.90
N PHE A 50 -4.64 4.11 -14.89
CA PHE A 50 -4.86 4.45 -13.49
C PHE A 50 -3.64 5.10 -12.81
N GLY A 51 -2.57 5.38 -13.55
CA GLY A 51 -1.33 5.97 -13.02
C GLY A 51 -0.48 4.97 -12.23
N ILE A 52 -0.69 3.66 -12.42
CA ILE A 52 0.05 2.60 -11.75
C ILE A 52 1.07 2.05 -12.74
N SER A 53 2.33 2.44 -12.57
CA SER A 53 3.45 2.01 -13.43
C SER A 53 4.24 0.82 -12.88
N ALA A 54 4.05 0.47 -11.60
CA ALA A 54 4.71 -0.65 -10.95
C ALA A 54 3.87 -1.16 -9.77
N LEU A 55 3.97 -2.46 -9.50
CA LEU A 55 3.37 -3.07 -8.32
C LEU A 55 4.30 -2.91 -7.12
N TYR A 56 3.73 -2.67 -5.95
CA TYR A 56 4.46 -2.80 -4.69
C TYR A 56 4.89 -4.26 -4.48
N SER A 57 5.99 -4.44 -3.75
CA SER A 57 6.56 -5.76 -3.45
C SER A 57 5.55 -6.73 -2.84
N HIS A 58 4.71 -6.27 -1.89
CA HIS A 58 3.66 -7.08 -1.30
C HIS A 58 2.54 -7.44 -2.29
N GLN A 59 2.26 -6.58 -3.27
CA GLN A 59 1.26 -6.87 -4.30
C GLN A 59 1.76 -7.93 -5.27
N ALA A 60 2.99 -7.77 -5.77
CA ALA A 60 3.61 -8.74 -6.66
C ALA A 60 3.74 -10.12 -5.99
N LEU A 61 4.27 -10.15 -4.76
CA LEU A 61 4.42 -11.39 -3.99
C LEU A 61 3.07 -12.09 -3.76
N ALA A 62 2.04 -11.34 -3.35
CA ALA A 62 0.72 -11.92 -3.12
C ALA A 62 0.09 -12.46 -4.42
N LEU A 63 0.23 -11.73 -5.53
CA LEU A 63 -0.27 -12.19 -6.82
C LEU A 63 0.44 -13.49 -7.27
N GLU A 64 1.75 -13.60 -7.06
CA GLU A 64 2.50 -14.84 -7.31
C GLU A 64 2.01 -16.01 -6.45
N HIS A 65 1.70 -15.77 -5.17
CA HIS A 65 1.07 -16.81 -4.34
C HIS A 65 -0.29 -17.23 -4.90
N ILE A 66 -1.13 -16.28 -5.34
CA ILE A 66 -2.44 -16.59 -5.91
C ILE A 66 -2.31 -17.37 -7.23
N ARG A 67 -1.43 -16.93 -8.15
CA ARG A 67 -1.15 -17.62 -9.43
C ARG A 67 -0.71 -19.07 -9.23
N SER A 68 0.02 -19.35 -8.16
CA SER A 68 0.45 -20.71 -7.80
C SER A 68 -0.62 -21.55 -7.09
N GLY A 69 -1.88 -21.09 -7.03
CA GLY A 69 -2.99 -21.80 -6.41
C GLY A 69 -3.02 -21.76 -4.89
N ARG A 70 -2.26 -20.85 -4.24
CA ARG A 70 -2.22 -20.75 -2.78
C ARG A 70 -3.28 -19.80 -2.23
N HIS A 71 -4.01 -20.26 -1.21
CA HIS A 71 -4.83 -19.37 -0.39
C HIS A 71 -3.93 -18.38 0.35
N THR A 72 -4.16 -17.09 0.12
CA THR A 72 -3.23 -16.02 0.53
C THR A 72 -3.93 -15.04 1.46
N VAL A 73 -3.36 -14.83 2.66
CA VAL A 73 -3.75 -13.76 3.59
C VAL A 73 -2.72 -12.64 3.50
N VAL A 74 -3.18 -11.40 3.29
CA VAL A 74 -2.30 -10.23 3.17
C VAL A 74 -2.56 -9.27 4.33
N SER A 75 -1.58 -9.13 5.22
CA SER A 75 -1.63 -8.18 6.34
C SER A 75 -0.70 -7.00 6.08
N THR A 76 -1.28 -5.88 5.63
CA THR A 76 -0.57 -4.61 5.40
C THR A 76 -1.44 -3.44 5.88
N PRO A 77 -0.86 -2.27 6.18
CA PRO A 77 -1.61 -1.10 6.63
C PRO A 77 -2.75 -0.68 5.67
N THR A 78 -3.71 0.08 6.18
CA THR A 78 -4.75 0.71 5.36
C THR A 78 -4.13 1.61 4.29
N SER A 79 -4.80 1.75 3.14
CA SER A 79 -4.30 2.52 1.99
C SER A 79 -3.02 2.00 1.30
N SER A 80 -2.51 0.82 1.65
CA SER A 80 -1.35 0.21 0.97
C SER A 80 -1.69 -0.46 -0.38
N GLY A 81 -2.90 -0.28 -0.91
CA GLY A 81 -3.31 -0.88 -2.18
C GLY A 81 -3.58 -2.39 -2.16
N LYS A 82 -4.00 -2.99 -1.03
CA LYS A 82 -4.38 -4.41 -0.96
C LYS A 82 -5.48 -4.80 -1.95
N SER A 83 -6.40 -3.88 -2.22
CA SER A 83 -7.51 -4.13 -3.15
C SER A 83 -7.07 -4.48 -4.56
N LEU A 84 -5.93 -3.93 -4.98
CA LEU A 84 -5.38 -4.22 -6.29
C LEU A 84 -4.99 -5.70 -6.44
N ILE A 85 -4.60 -6.37 -5.35
CA ILE A 85 -4.14 -7.76 -5.38
C ILE A 85 -5.25 -8.70 -5.87
N TYR A 86 -6.41 -8.65 -5.23
CA TYR A 86 -7.53 -9.51 -5.63
C TYR A 86 -8.19 -9.03 -6.92
N ASN A 87 -8.18 -7.73 -7.23
CA ASN A 87 -8.68 -7.22 -8.50
C ASN A 87 -7.83 -7.74 -9.68
N LEU A 88 -6.50 -7.72 -9.55
CA LEU A 88 -5.60 -8.26 -10.58
C LEU A 88 -5.77 -9.77 -10.72
N ALA A 89 -5.83 -10.51 -9.61
CA ALA A 89 -6.03 -11.96 -9.67
C ALA A 89 -7.35 -12.34 -10.36
N VAL A 90 -8.44 -11.64 -10.07
CA VAL A 90 -9.74 -11.88 -10.71
C VAL A 90 -9.71 -11.45 -12.18
N ALA A 91 -9.17 -10.26 -12.49
CA ALA A 91 -9.09 -9.78 -13.86
C ALA A 91 -8.26 -10.71 -14.75
N GLU A 92 -7.14 -11.21 -14.24
CA GLU A 92 -6.26 -12.14 -14.95
C GLU A 92 -6.92 -13.51 -15.17
N ALA A 93 -7.71 -13.99 -14.22
CA ALA A 93 -8.43 -15.27 -14.37
C ALA A 93 -9.61 -15.21 -15.36
N LEU A 94 -10.08 -14.00 -15.71
CA LEU A 94 -11.20 -13.77 -16.63
C LEU A 94 -10.78 -13.46 -18.07
N LEU A 95 -9.48 -13.21 -18.31
CA LEU A 95 -8.90 -12.93 -19.63
C LEU A 95 -8.18 -14.16 -20.18
#